data_AF-A0A7S2XSD8-F1
#
_entry.id   AF-A0A7S2XSD8-F1
#
_cell.length_a   1.000
_cell.length_b   1.000
_cell.length_c   1.000
_cell.angle_alpha   90.00
_cell.angle_beta   90.00
_cell.angle_gamma   90.00
#
_symmetry.space_group_name_H-M   'P 1'
#
loop_
_entity.id
_entity.type
_entity.pdbx_description
1 polymer ?
#
loop_
_entity_poly.entity_id
_entity_poly.type
_entity_poly.pdbx_seq_one_letter_code
_entity_poly.pdbx_strand_id
1 'polypeptide(L)'
;RKCPVVLKLAANATRMAKWDAKLGFAYCSSTFKSHDGMFLTRSLASVLPDGGNIPLIDVIICRRHPMLFLQKIGNNASVPKSCDASRYLNQGQEAHASKIFEMERQHVVERLAESVEKACSKEVDERAPQQWTRMMTDQSPGDYYERLSVEDRKIVDTWKDKRGVLIQEKSQKSIDVKLTEESFVARETTPLMKFYVRSYIPHDKRKSAREEECNGAILTCWRISEDQSDILKEGVVVRLKNVGVRSTLHDGMLQLTANPKTCIETVSKQPQNIQLVTAGYFKRSYLSIVRATIMSRKLGMYGGGHSHLGNQSGVVDIAGLLIKAVVEDNGSSQTIYLYLTDESGLVLRIQREFSDPDGDPCFLSWSQGNCVEESDKIFICRDIRILPFDHVENCGAAMWDLTSTHLVNFNSPRIRRLRKFSTSEDGKDALHFSNIALEAGICVNSKLGVDHGVAIGYIVEFSLSSAERNKVASIVQDASEQSSRWWPSVIAHVDFGKASLLLLDIPMFLFHKLLRVYGDDFQDQLDCLDSHDELNIDSILDNLGRVARDHGDLLHFVLGRKTMTETIHLSSGDSYPCGFEAKHLRKADHGMLTSFYLNDTSK
;
A
#
# COMPACT_ATOMS: atom_id res chain seq x y z
N ARG A 1 43.02 32.06 15.15
CA ARG A 1 41.95 33.09 15.00
C ARG A 1 40.60 32.39 15.11
N LYS A 2 39.89 32.53 16.25
CA LYS A 2 38.54 32.01 16.45
C LYS A 2 37.56 33.03 15.87
N CYS A 3 37.09 32.84 14.64
CA CYS A 3 35.93 33.60 14.16
C CYS A 3 34.67 32.94 14.75
N PRO A 4 33.93 33.59 15.66
CA PRO A 4 32.75 33.00 16.29
C PRO A 4 31.52 32.97 15.37
N VAL A 5 31.57 33.66 14.23
CA VAL A 5 30.45 33.77 13.30
C VAL A 5 30.75 32.95 12.05
N VAL A 6 29.85 32.02 11.73
CA VAL A 6 29.91 31.18 10.54
C VAL A 6 28.59 31.26 9.79
N LEU A 7 28.64 31.29 8.46
CA LEU A 7 27.47 31.16 7.60
C LEU A 7 27.25 29.69 7.29
N LYS A 8 26.13 29.12 7.76
CA LYS A 8 25.77 27.74 7.45
C LYS A 8 25.04 27.68 6.11
N LEU A 9 25.66 27.03 5.13
CA LEU A 9 25.05 26.73 3.84
C LEU A 9 24.56 25.27 3.83
N ALA A 10 23.30 25.06 3.47
CA ALA A 10 22.74 23.72 3.29
C ALA A 10 22.81 23.34 1.81
N ALA A 11 23.44 22.22 1.48
CA ALA A 11 23.65 21.78 0.10
C ALA A 11 22.34 21.69 -0.68
N ASN A 12 21.27 21.16 -0.07
CA ASN A 12 19.96 21.02 -0.69
C ASN A 12 19.28 22.38 -0.95
N ALA A 13 19.68 23.44 -0.25
CA ALA A 13 19.21 24.81 -0.43
C ALA A 13 20.10 25.68 -1.35
N THR A 14 21.21 25.12 -1.86
CA THR A 14 22.16 25.84 -2.73
C THR A 14 22.28 25.16 -4.08
N ARG A 15 22.51 25.92 -5.16
CA ARG A 15 22.87 25.41 -6.48
C ARG A 15 23.90 26.33 -7.13
N MET A 16 24.61 25.81 -8.12
CA MET A 16 25.54 26.61 -8.91
C MET A 16 24.81 27.75 -9.61
N ALA A 17 25.34 28.96 -9.44
CA ALA A 17 24.88 30.13 -10.18
C ALA A 17 25.55 30.19 -11.56
N LYS A 18 24.99 31.01 -12.46
CA LYS A 18 25.65 31.32 -13.72
C LYS A 18 26.91 32.15 -13.48
N TRP A 19 27.85 32.11 -14.41
CA TRP A 19 29.13 32.82 -14.31
C TRP A 19 28.96 34.35 -14.24
N ASP A 20 27.88 34.88 -14.79
CA ASP A 20 27.51 36.31 -14.83
C ASP A 20 26.55 36.72 -13.69
N ALA A 21 26.29 35.85 -12.73
CA ALA A 21 25.38 36.14 -11.62
C ALA A 21 25.94 37.27 -10.73
N LYS A 22 25.12 38.29 -10.46
CA LYS A 22 25.47 39.38 -9.54
C LYS A 22 25.64 38.82 -8.12
N LEU A 23 26.74 39.19 -7.47
CA LEU A 23 26.98 38.89 -6.07
C LEU A 23 26.06 39.73 -5.16
N GLY A 24 25.71 39.18 -3.99
CA GLY A 24 24.83 39.82 -3.02
C GLY A 24 23.48 39.12 -2.91
N PHE A 25 22.48 39.83 -2.36
CA PHE A 25 21.12 39.31 -2.28
C PHE A 25 20.50 39.23 -3.67
N ALA A 26 20.02 38.04 -4.04
CA ALA A 26 19.36 37.83 -5.31
C ALA A 26 18.05 38.66 -5.37
N TYR A 27 17.87 39.41 -6.45
CA TYR A 27 16.61 40.10 -6.70
C TYR A 27 15.51 39.06 -6.94
N CYS A 28 14.36 39.25 -6.30
CA CYS A 28 13.22 38.34 -6.42
C CYS A 28 12.67 38.41 -7.85
N SER A 29 13.17 37.54 -8.73
CA SER A 29 12.62 37.37 -10.08
C SER A 29 11.15 36.95 -9.99
N SER A 30 10.39 37.08 -11.09
CA SER A 30 9.01 36.60 -11.13
C SER A 30 8.86 35.14 -10.67
N THR A 31 9.85 34.29 -10.96
CA THR A 31 9.92 32.89 -10.52
C THR A 31 10.16 32.73 -9.02
N PHE A 32 10.95 33.61 -8.39
CA PHE A 32 11.14 33.59 -6.94
C PHE A 32 9.93 34.19 -6.22
N LYS A 33 9.28 35.20 -6.81
CA LYS A 33 8.05 35.80 -6.25
C LYS A 33 6.90 34.80 -6.18
N SER A 34 6.75 33.93 -7.18
CA SER A 34 5.73 32.86 -7.15
C SER A 34 6.01 31.76 -6.11
N HIS A 35 7.20 31.75 -5.52
CA HIS A 35 7.67 30.72 -4.59
C HIS A 35 8.01 31.29 -3.20
N ASP A 36 7.48 32.46 -2.85
CA ASP A 36 7.74 33.16 -1.57
C ASP A 36 9.25 33.40 -1.31
N GLY A 37 10.04 33.58 -2.37
CA GLY A 37 11.50 33.73 -2.29
C GLY A 37 12.26 32.42 -2.04
N MET A 38 11.58 31.27 -2.03
CA MET A 38 12.20 29.96 -1.80
C MET A 38 12.79 29.36 -3.09
N PHE A 39 13.83 28.55 -2.90
CA PHE A 39 14.48 27.83 -3.99
C PHE A 39 13.71 26.54 -4.34
N LEU A 40 13.16 26.47 -5.56
CA LEU A 40 12.47 25.27 -6.07
C LEU A 40 13.48 24.19 -6.49
N THR A 41 13.50 23.09 -5.75
CA THR A 41 14.19 21.86 -6.11
C THR A 41 13.38 21.12 -7.16
N ARG A 42 13.99 20.87 -8.33
CA ARG A 42 13.28 20.28 -9.48
C ARG A 42 13.12 18.78 -9.40
N SER A 43 14.11 18.06 -8.86
CA SER A 43 14.14 16.61 -8.86
C SER A 43 14.62 16.06 -7.53
N LEU A 44 14.00 14.96 -7.08
CA LEU A 44 14.42 14.22 -5.89
C LEU A 44 15.79 13.56 -6.11
N ALA A 45 16.15 13.22 -7.35
CA ALA A 45 17.48 12.70 -7.69
C ALA A 45 18.62 13.70 -7.44
N SER A 46 18.30 15.01 -7.37
CA SER A 46 19.28 16.08 -7.07
C SER A 46 19.45 16.35 -5.57
N VAL A 47 18.68 15.67 -4.72
CA VAL A 47 18.71 15.85 -3.28
C VAL A 47 19.77 14.96 -2.67
N LEU A 48 20.63 15.55 -1.85
CA LEU A 48 21.66 14.82 -1.13
C LEU A 48 21.14 14.39 0.25
N PRO A 49 21.30 13.11 0.64
CA PRO A 49 21.22 12.71 2.03
C PRO A 49 22.19 13.57 2.86
N ASP A 50 21.77 14.00 4.05
CA ASP A 50 22.50 14.97 4.90
C ASP A 50 22.79 16.36 4.30
N GLY A 51 22.25 16.67 3.12
CA GLY A 51 22.38 17.99 2.50
C GLY A 51 21.56 19.11 3.16
N GLY A 52 20.90 18.84 4.28
CA GLY A 52 19.95 19.74 4.94
C GLY A 52 18.54 19.70 4.32
N ASN A 53 17.68 20.63 4.75
CA ASN A 53 16.28 20.66 4.32
C ASN A 53 16.13 21.09 2.85
N ILE A 54 15.11 20.56 2.18
CA ILE A 54 14.65 21.01 0.87
C ILE A 54 13.79 22.27 1.08
N PRO A 55 14.15 23.44 0.52
CA PRO A 55 13.36 24.65 0.72
C PRO A 55 11.97 24.54 0.09
N LEU A 56 11.89 24.07 -1.15
CA LEU A 56 10.64 23.95 -1.89
C LEU A 56 10.75 22.81 -2.90
N ILE A 57 9.74 21.95 -3.02
CA ILE A 57 9.65 20.91 -4.04
C ILE A 57 8.20 20.59 -4.37
N ASP A 58 7.91 20.36 -5.64
CA ASP A 58 6.62 19.85 -6.10
C ASP A 58 6.73 18.34 -6.29
N VAL A 59 5.82 17.60 -5.65
CA VAL A 59 5.82 16.13 -5.69
C VAL A 59 4.42 15.59 -5.99
N ILE A 60 4.36 14.45 -6.68
CA ILE A 60 3.14 13.66 -6.83
C ILE A 60 3.09 12.64 -5.69
N ILE A 61 1.95 12.53 -5.03
CA ILE A 61 1.68 11.44 -4.09
C ILE A 61 1.32 10.19 -4.89
N CYS A 62 2.21 9.20 -4.96
CA CYS A 62 1.92 7.97 -5.72
C CYS A 62 1.31 6.85 -4.88
N ARG A 63 1.71 6.72 -3.62
CA ARG A 63 1.10 5.78 -2.67
C ARG A 63 0.90 6.44 -1.33
N ARG A 64 -0.25 6.17 -0.72
CA ARG A 64 -0.56 6.53 0.66
C ARG A 64 -0.63 5.24 1.48
N HIS A 65 0.28 5.09 2.44
CA HIS A 65 0.29 3.96 3.37
C HIS A 65 -0.68 4.20 4.53
N PRO A 66 -1.12 3.16 5.24
CA PRO A 66 -1.91 3.30 6.46
C PRO A 66 -1.22 4.16 7.52
N MET A 67 -2.05 4.69 8.43
CA MET A 67 -1.55 5.35 9.62
C MET A 67 -0.85 4.33 10.54
N LEU A 68 0.34 4.70 11.00
CA LEU A 68 1.14 3.94 11.94
C LEU A 68 1.31 4.75 13.24
N PHE A 69 1.63 4.07 14.33
CA PHE A 69 1.86 4.69 15.62
C PHE A 69 3.25 4.29 16.12
N LEU A 70 4.07 5.26 16.48
CA LEU A 70 5.34 5.01 17.15
C LEU A 70 5.11 5.07 18.65
N GLN A 71 5.12 3.92 19.32
CA GLN A 71 5.12 3.84 20.77
C GLN A 71 6.54 3.97 21.29
N LYS A 72 6.78 4.93 22.18
CA LYS A 72 8.00 4.93 22.99
C LYS A 72 7.78 3.98 24.16
N ILE A 73 8.62 2.96 24.28
CA ILE A 73 8.60 2.08 25.43
C ILE A 73 9.36 2.83 26.53
N GLY A 74 8.62 3.45 27.45
CA GLY A 74 9.21 4.07 28.63
C GLY A 74 9.87 3.04 29.54
N ASN A 75 10.91 3.46 30.27
CA ASN A 75 11.64 2.64 31.26
C ASN A 75 10.68 2.09 32.33
N ASN A 76 10.07 0.92 32.08
CA ASN A 76 9.71 0.03 33.16
C ASN A 76 11.02 -0.38 33.85
N ALA A 77 11.08 -0.33 35.18
CA ALA A 77 12.27 -0.30 36.03
C ALA A 77 13.28 -1.46 35.89
N SER A 78 13.14 -2.34 34.91
CA SER A 78 13.97 -3.52 34.66
C SER A 78 14.77 -3.51 33.34
N VAL A 79 14.64 -2.49 32.49
CA VAL A 79 15.39 -2.43 31.21
C VAL A 79 16.50 -1.37 31.26
N PRO A 80 17.76 -1.71 30.95
CA PRO A 80 18.87 -0.76 30.99
C PRO A 80 18.69 0.39 29.98
N LYS A 81 18.93 1.61 30.47
CA LYS A 81 18.71 2.94 29.84
C LYS A 81 19.49 3.22 28.54
N SER A 82 20.11 2.22 27.90
CA SER A 82 21.01 2.44 26.76
C SER A 82 20.34 2.31 25.39
N CYS A 83 19.06 1.92 25.34
CA CYS A 83 18.28 1.87 24.09
C CYS A 83 16.86 2.37 24.37
N ASP A 84 16.52 3.57 23.90
CA ASP A 84 15.11 4.01 23.79
C ASP A 84 14.40 3.07 22.81
N ALA A 85 13.85 1.96 23.33
CA ALA A 85 13.16 0.99 22.52
C ALA A 85 11.84 1.61 22.03
N SER A 86 11.76 1.92 20.74
CA SER A 86 10.52 2.40 20.12
C SER A 86 9.93 1.32 19.23
N ARG A 87 8.62 1.05 19.36
CA ARG A 87 7.91 0.04 18.57
C ARG A 87 6.92 0.72 17.63
N TYR A 88 6.91 0.31 16.37
CA TYR A 88 5.86 0.68 15.43
C TYR A 88 4.65 -0.24 15.63
N LEU A 89 3.47 0.37 15.70
CA LEU A 89 2.19 -0.29 15.82
C LEU A 89 1.32 0.07 14.62
N ASN A 90 0.54 -0.89 14.14
CA ASN A 90 -0.54 -0.62 13.21
C ASN A 90 -1.77 -0.05 13.95
N GLN A 91 -2.77 0.44 13.22
CA GLN A 91 -3.97 1.06 13.80
C GLN A 91 -4.75 0.10 14.72
N GLY A 92 -4.82 -1.19 14.37
CA GLY A 92 -5.51 -2.20 15.17
C GLY A 92 -4.82 -2.49 16.50
N GLN A 93 -3.49 -2.67 16.47
CA GLN A 93 -2.64 -2.85 17.64
C GLN A 93 -2.69 -1.62 18.55
N GLU A 94 -2.69 -0.41 17.99
CA GLU A 94 -2.82 0.81 18.79
C GLU A 94 -4.18 0.89 19.49
N ALA A 95 -5.27 0.60 18.80
CA ALA A 95 -6.61 0.60 19.39
C ALA A 95 -6.73 -0.44 20.50
N HIS A 96 -6.18 -1.64 20.29
CA HIS A 96 -6.16 -2.70 21.30
C HIS A 96 -5.33 -2.31 22.53
N ALA A 97 -4.09 -1.87 22.32
CA ALA A 97 -3.20 -1.45 23.40
C ALA A 97 -3.75 -0.21 24.14
N SER A 98 -4.43 0.71 23.44
CA SER A 98 -5.09 1.86 24.06
C SER A 98 -6.27 1.42 24.93
N LYS A 99 -7.02 0.40 24.49
CA LYS A 99 -8.13 -0.15 25.28
C LYS A 99 -7.62 -0.85 26.54
N ILE A 100 -6.56 -1.65 26.45
CA ILE A 100 -5.93 -2.29 27.62
C ILE A 100 -5.44 -1.23 28.60
N PHE A 101 -4.71 -0.24 28.09
CA PHE A 101 -4.18 0.84 28.92
C PHE A 101 -5.30 1.62 29.63
N GLU A 102 -6.41 1.91 28.94
CA GLU A 102 -7.56 2.59 29.55
C GLU A 102 -8.23 1.73 30.64
N MET A 103 -8.36 0.42 30.42
CA MET A 103 -8.89 -0.50 31.44
C MET A 103 -7.99 -0.57 32.68
N GLU A 104 -6.67 -0.69 32.49
CA GLU A 104 -5.71 -0.69 33.60
C GLU A 104 -5.72 0.63 34.36
N ARG A 105 -5.74 1.76 33.62
CA ARG A 105 -5.86 3.11 34.20
C ARG A 105 -7.12 3.22 35.03
N GLN A 106 -8.26 2.76 34.52
CA GLN A 106 -9.53 2.78 35.23
C GLN A 106 -9.47 1.96 36.54
N HIS A 107 -8.88 0.77 36.52
CA HIS A 107 -8.70 -0.04 37.73
C HIS A 107 -7.74 0.59 38.77
N VAL A 108 -6.73 1.34 38.32
CA VAL A 108 -5.87 2.11 39.23
C VAL A 108 -6.66 3.26 39.84
N VAL A 109 -7.42 4.00 39.02
CA VAL A 109 -8.28 5.11 39.47
C VAL A 109 -9.32 4.65 40.49
N GLU A 110 -9.97 3.50 40.26
CA GLU A 110 -10.95 2.92 41.19
C GLU A 110 -10.33 2.58 42.55
N ARG A 111 -9.20 1.86 42.54
CA ARG A 111 -8.47 1.54 43.78
C ARG A 111 -7.98 2.79 44.51
N LEU A 112 -7.54 3.79 43.75
CA LEU A 112 -7.12 5.08 44.29
C LEU A 112 -8.30 5.82 44.92
N ALA A 113 -9.44 5.86 44.24
CA ALA A 113 -10.66 6.51 44.71
C ALA A 113 -11.17 5.86 46.01
N GLU A 114 -11.23 4.53 46.09
CA GLU A 114 -11.61 3.81 47.32
C GLU A 114 -10.65 4.11 48.48
N SER A 115 -9.34 4.09 48.20
CA SER A 115 -8.32 4.38 49.21
C SER A 115 -8.38 5.82 49.71
N VAL A 116 -8.56 6.77 48.79
CA VAL A 116 -8.68 8.21 49.08
C VAL A 116 -9.98 8.51 49.82
N GLU A 117 -11.11 7.92 49.42
CA GLU A 117 -12.40 8.13 50.08
C GLU A 117 -12.37 7.62 51.53
N LYS A 118 -11.77 6.45 51.76
CA LYS A 118 -11.60 5.89 53.11
C LYS A 118 -10.68 6.75 53.98
N ALA A 119 -9.62 7.30 53.40
CA ALA A 119 -8.72 8.21 54.11
C ALA A 119 -9.39 9.56 54.42
N CYS A 120 -10.10 10.14 53.44
CA CYS A 120 -10.80 11.41 53.59
C CYS A 120 -11.98 11.29 54.58
N SER A 121 -12.74 10.19 54.56
CA SER A 121 -13.79 9.96 55.55
C SER A 121 -13.23 9.97 56.96
N LYS A 122 -12.13 9.25 57.21
CA LYS A 122 -11.47 9.25 58.53
C LYS A 122 -11.05 10.65 58.96
N GLU A 123 -10.40 11.41 58.07
CA GLU A 123 -9.93 12.76 58.39
C GLU A 123 -11.07 13.77 58.60
N VAL A 124 -12.20 13.61 57.88
CA VAL A 124 -13.40 14.42 58.09
C VAL A 124 -14.09 14.02 59.39
N ASP A 125 -14.20 12.73 59.69
CA ASP A 125 -14.82 12.19 60.90
C ASP A 125 -14.01 12.55 62.17
N GLU A 126 -12.69 12.69 62.08
CA GLU A 126 -11.82 13.21 63.16
C GLU A 126 -12.12 14.67 63.53
N ARG A 127 -12.68 15.46 62.60
CA ARG A 127 -13.07 16.86 62.82
C ARG A 127 -14.55 17.02 63.18
N ALA A 128 -15.25 15.91 63.43
CA ALA A 128 -16.68 15.94 63.72
C ALA A 128 -16.99 16.59 65.08
N PRO A 129 -18.16 17.25 65.22
CA PRO A 129 -18.65 17.73 66.51
C PRO A 129 -18.78 16.59 67.52
N GLN A 130 -18.54 16.86 68.82
CA GLN A 130 -18.62 15.84 69.88
C GLN A 130 -19.98 15.12 69.89
N GLN A 131 -21.07 15.83 69.60
CA GLN A 131 -22.42 15.28 69.51
C GLN A 131 -22.55 14.22 68.41
N TRP A 132 -21.92 14.44 67.25
CA TRP A 132 -21.87 13.47 66.16
C TRP A 132 -21.03 12.24 66.53
N THR A 133 -19.84 12.46 67.10
CA THR A 133 -18.96 11.37 67.53
C THR A 133 -19.63 10.49 68.57
N ARG A 134 -20.29 11.09 69.58
CA ARG A 134 -21.03 10.35 70.61
C ARG A 134 -22.22 9.58 70.02
N MET A 135 -22.95 10.18 69.09
CA MET A 135 -24.06 9.51 68.38
C MET A 135 -23.59 8.29 67.59
N MET A 136 -22.48 8.39 66.87
CA MET A 136 -21.95 7.29 66.05
C MET A 136 -21.25 6.19 66.87
N THR A 137 -20.92 6.45 68.13
CA THR A 137 -20.28 5.48 69.05
C THR A 137 -21.28 4.80 69.99
N ASP A 138 -22.54 5.26 70.03
CA ASP A 138 -23.62 4.66 70.83
C ASP A 138 -24.11 3.34 70.21
N GLN A 139 -24.62 2.43 71.04
CA GLN A 139 -25.20 1.15 70.60
C GLN A 139 -26.49 1.33 69.79
N SER A 140 -27.22 2.45 69.99
CA SER A 140 -28.38 2.82 69.18
C SER A 140 -28.34 4.31 68.79
N PRO A 141 -27.73 4.64 67.64
CA PRO A 141 -27.60 6.01 67.15
C PRO A 141 -28.94 6.73 66.93
N GLY A 142 -29.98 5.97 66.55
CA GLY A 142 -31.34 6.49 66.33
C GLY A 142 -31.99 6.96 67.63
N ASP A 143 -31.94 6.12 68.68
CA ASP A 143 -32.51 6.49 69.98
C ASP A 143 -31.69 7.59 70.66
N TYR A 144 -30.37 7.63 70.43
CA TYR A 144 -29.52 8.72 70.91
C TYR A 144 -29.90 10.06 70.29
N TYR A 145 -30.16 10.08 68.98
CA TYR A 145 -30.58 11.30 68.28
C TYR A 145 -31.91 11.85 68.80
N GLU A 146 -32.87 10.99 69.13
CA GLU A 146 -34.16 11.42 69.68
C GLU A 146 -34.05 12.01 71.10
N ARG A 147 -33.04 11.58 71.88
CA ARG A 147 -32.72 12.09 73.22
C ARG A 147 -31.95 13.42 73.21
N LEU A 148 -31.42 13.85 72.07
CA LEU A 148 -30.69 15.11 71.95
C LEU A 148 -31.62 16.33 72.08
N SER A 149 -31.09 17.42 72.62
CA SER A 149 -31.76 18.72 72.63
C SER A 149 -32.02 19.21 71.19
N VAL A 150 -32.94 20.16 71.02
CA VAL A 150 -33.27 20.73 69.70
C VAL A 150 -32.03 21.41 69.10
N GLU A 151 -31.22 22.06 69.95
CA GLU A 151 -29.97 22.70 69.59
C GLU A 151 -28.91 21.68 69.14
N ASP A 152 -28.76 20.55 69.86
CA ASP A 152 -27.78 19.51 69.51
C ASP A 152 -28.18 18.73 68.24
N ARG A 153 -29.48 18.50 68.00
CA ARG A 153 -29.96 17.90 66.73
C ARG A 153 -29.62 18.77 65.54
N LYS A 154 -29.78 20.08 65.67
CA LYS A 154 -29.41 21.04 64.62
C LYS A 154 -27.92 20.98 64.28
N ILE A 155 -27.05 20.78 65.28
CA ILE A 155 -25.60 20.60 65.07
C ILE A 155 -25.31 19.31 64.29
N VAL A 156 -25.98 18.20 64.66
CA VAL A 156 -25.84 16.90 63.98
C VAL A 156 -26.33 16.96 62.53
N ASP A 157 -27.49 17.54 62.27
CA ASP A 157 -28.05 17.66 60.91
C ASP A 157 -27.18 18.55 60.02
N THR A 158 -26.74 19.70 60.55
CA THR A 158 -25.85 20.62 59.82
C THR A 158 -24.52 19.93 59.48
N TRP A 159 -24.01 19.07 60.37
CA TRP A 159 -22.79 18.31 60.10
C TRP A 159 -23.03 17.18 59.11
N LYS A 160 -24.16 16.47 59.19
CA LYS A 160 -24.55 15.41 58.25
C LYS A 160 -24.58 15.92 56.80
N ASP A 161 -25.20 17.09 56.60
CA ASP A 161 -25.28 17.73 55.28
C ASP A 161 -23.91 18.19 54.78
N LYS A 162 -23.06 18.72 55.67
CA LYS A 162 -21.70 19.17 55.33
C LYS A 162 -20.73 18.01 55.09
N ARG A 163 -20.88 16.89 55.79
CA ARG A 163 -19.97 15.75 55.76
C ARG A 163 -19.84 15.18 54.35
N GLY A 164 -20.96 14.97 53.66
CA GLY A 164 -20.96 14.45 52.29
C GLY A 164 -20.18 15.33 51.33
N VAL A 165 -20.42 16.65 51.40
CA VAL A 165 -19.74 17.65 50.56
C VAL A 165 -18.23 17.71 50.87
N LEU A 166 -17.85 17.70 52.16
CA LEU A 166 -16.44 17.76 52.57
C LEU A 166 -15.64 16.53 52.15
N ILE A 167 -16.24 15.33 52.26
CA ILE A 167 -15.61 14.09 51.79
C ILE A 167 -15.45 14.15 50.27
N GLN A 168 -16.49 14.53 49.53
CA GLN A 168 -16.44 14.61 48.07
C GLN A 168 -15.38 15.61 47.58
N GLU A 169 -15.34 16.83 48.13
CA GLU A 169 -14.36 17.84 47.74
C GLU A 169 -12.92 17.44 48.06
N LYS A 170 -12.67 16.85 49.23
CA LYS A 170 -11.33 16.37 49.61
C LYS A 170 -10.89 15.17 48.79
N SER A 171 -11.81 14.23 48.53
CA SER A 171 -11.53 13.07 47.69
C SER A 171 -11.18 13.50 46.28
N GLN A 172 -11.96 14.41 45.67
CA GLN A 172 -11.68 14.91 44.32
C GLN A 172 -10.30 15.57 44.24
N LYS A 173 -9.98 16.49 45.16
CA LYS A 173 -8.66 17.15 45.20
C LYS A 173 -7.51 16.17 45.39
N SER A 174 -7.69 15.17 46.25
CA SER A 174 -6.64 14.19 46.54
C SER A 174 -6.45 13.20 45.38
N ILE A 175 -7.52 12.85 44.66
CA ILE A 175 -7.45 12.07 43.43
C ILE A 175 -6.69 12.87 42.36
N ASP A 176 -7.03 14.14 42.14
CA ASP A 176 -6.37 14.99 41.14
C ASP A 176 -4.86 15.19 41.41
N VAL A 177 -4.47 15.37 42.68
CA VAL A 177 -3.06 15.46 43.09
C VAL A 177 -2.33 14.14 42.86
N LYS A 178 -2.89 13.00 43.27
CA LYS A 178 -2.23 11.70 43.07
C LYS A 178 -2.15 11.30 41.60
N LEU A 179 -3.16 11.62 40.79
CA LEU A 179 -3.14 11.41 39.34
C LEU A 179 -2.10 12.26 38.61
N THR A 180 -1.74 13.43 39.16
CA THR A 180 -0.69 14.29 38.59
C THR A 180 0.72 13.93 39.08
N GLU A 181 0.85 13.35 40.27
CA GLU A 181 2.12 12.88 40.84
C GLU A 181 2.58 11.53 40.29
N GLU A 182 1.65 10.66 39.91
CA GLU A 182 1.95 9.32 39.42
C GLU A 182 2.20 9.28 37.90
N SER A 183 3.43 8.95 37.49
CA SER A 183 3.85 8.83 36.07
C SER A 183 3.23 7.65 35.31
N PHE A 184 2.31 6.89 35.92
CA PHE A 184 1.68 5.70 35.33
C PHE A 184 0.66 6.03 34.22
N VAL A 185 0.40 7.32 33.97
CA VAL A 185 -0.73 7.79 33.14
C VAL A 185 -0.33 8.16 31.70
N ALA A 186 0.97 8.20 31.37
CA ALA A 186 1.41 8.68 30.06
C ALA A 186 1.91 7.54 29.16
N ARG A 187 1.02 7.00 28.33
CA ARG A 187 1.42 6.25 27.14
C ARG A 187 1.82 7.24 26.03
N GLU A 188 3.11 7.32 25.73
CA GLU A 188 3.61 8.16 24.62
C GLU A 188 3.54 7.41 23.28
N THR A 189 2.43 7.57 22.56
CA THR A 189 2.30 7.15 21.15
C THR A 189 2.27 8.37 20.23
N THR A 190 3.03 8.32 19.14
CA THR A 190 3.04 9.38 18.13
C THR A 190 2.55 8.83 16.78
N PRO A 191 1.41 9.34 16.25
CA PRO A 191 0.93 8.91 14.95
C PRO A 191 1.82 9.45 13.83
N LEU A 192 1.99 8.64 12.80
CA LEU A 192 2.69 9.00 11.57
C LEU A 192 2.03 8.34 10.36
N MET A 193 2.20 8.96 9.20
CA MET A 193 1.78 8.38 7.93
C MET A 193 2.92 8.49 6.92
N LYS A 194 3.10 7.42 6.14
CA LYS A 194 4.12 7.35 5.10
C LYS A 194 3.47 7.49 3.73
N PHE A 195 4.16 8.17 2.82
CA PHE A 195 3.75 8.33 1.44
C PHE A 195 4.92 8.01 0.53
N TYR A 196 4.67 7.28 -0.55
CA TYR A 196 5.61 7.25 -1.65
C TYR A 196 5.34 8.43 -2.56
N VAL A 197 6.38 9.21 -2.82
CA VAL A 197 6.31 10.43 -3.63
C VAL A 197 7.34 10.42 -4.75
N ARG A 198 7.01 11.07 -5.87
CA ARG A 198 7.92 11.34 -6.99
C ARG A 198 7.99 12.82 -7.28
N SER A 199 9.13 13.34 -7.75
CA SER A 199 9.19 14.75 -8.13
C SER A 199 8.29 15.00 -9.34
N TYR A 200 7.58 16.12 -9.29
CA TYR A 200 6.77 16.59 -10.40
C TYR A 200 7.55 17.62 -11.21
N ILE A 201 7.79 17.32 -12.49
CA ILE A 201 8.49 18.21 -13.43
C ILE A 201 7.53 18.51 -14.59
N PRO A 202 6.97 19.73 -14.67
CA PRO A 202 6.13 20.12 -15.80
C PRO A 202 6.93 20.18 -17.11
N HIS A 203 6.53 19.38 -18.10
CA HIS A 203 6.97 19.37 -19.52
C HIS A 203 8.45 19.03 -19.87
N ASP A 204 8.57 17.98 -20.70
CA ASP A 204 9.45 17.78 -21.87
C ASP A 204 10.91 18.29 -21.82
N LYS A 205 11.61 17.99 -20.73
CA LYS A 205 13.06 17.81 -20.83
C LYS A 205 13.31 16.33 -20.72
N ARG A 206 13.96 15.75 -21.75
CA ARG A 206 14.45 14.36 -21.73
C ARG A 206 15.03 14.10 -20.36
N LYS A 207 14.33 13.30 -19.56
CA LYS A 207 14.87 12.85 -18.28
C LYS A 207 16.12 12.08 -18.63
N SER A 208 17.24 12.40 -17.98
CA SER A 208 18.38 11.50 -18.06
C SER A 208 17.98 10.15 -17.46
N ALA A 209 18.51 9.02 -17.96
CA ALA A 209 18.20 7.69 -17.42
C ALA A 209 18.34 7.62 -15.88
N ARG A 210 19.35 8.34 -15.35
CA ARG A 210 19.59 8.49 -13.91
C ARG A 210 18.48 9.25 -13.15
N GLU A 211 17.82 10.22 -13.78
CA GLU A 211 16.69 10.95 -13.20
C GLU A 211 15.41 10.12 -13.18
N GLU A 212 15.26 9.09 -14.02
CA GLU A 212 14.11 8.19 -13.97
C GLU A 212 14.26 7.15 -12.86
N GLU A 213 15.48 6.65 -12.63
CA GLU A 213 15.78 5.62 -11.63
C GLU A 213 15.72 6.15 -10.18
N CYS A 214 16.19 7.37 -9.92
CA CYS A 214 16.34 7.91 -8.56
C CYS A 214 15.28 8.93 -8.15
N ASN A 215 14.11 8.96 -8.80
CA ASN A 215 13.11 10.01 -8.55
C ASN A 215 12.09 9.73 -7.44
N GLY A 216 12.22 8.60 -6.72
CA GLY A 216 11.29 8.20 -5.67
C GLY A 216 11.81 8.54 -4.27
N ALA A 217 10.91 8.92 -3.38
CA ALA A 217 11.20 9.10 -1.96
C ALA A 217 10.04 8.63 -1.08
N ILE A 218 10.34 8.27 0.17
CA ILE A 218 9.32 8.05 1.20
C ILE A 218 9.21 9.31 2.05
N LEU A 219 8.05 9.96 2.00
CA LEU A 219 7.69 11.08 2.86
C LEU A 219 7.01 10.57 4.13
N THR A 220 7.58 10.88 5.29
CA THR A 220 6.99 10.59 6.60
C THR A 220 6.42 11.88 7.19
N CYS A 221 5.12 11.91 7.43
CA CYS A 221 4.44 13.01 8.11
C CYS A 221 4.05 12.57 9.53
N TRP A 222 4.46 13.36 10.53
CA TRP A 222 4.15 13.11 11.94
C TRP A 222 2.95 13.94 12.37
N ARG A 223 2.03 13.36 13.16
CA ARG A 223 0.84 14.07 13.68
C ARG A 223 0.07 14.81 12.60
N ILE A 224 -0.22 14.11 11.50
CA ILE A 224 -0.94 14.68 10.36
C ILE A 224 -2.33 15.14 10.80
N SER A 225 -2.70 16.39 10.48
CA SER A 225 -4.05 16.89 10.71
C SER A 225 -5.04 16.35 9.67
N GLU A 226 -6.33 16.47 9.95
CA GLU A 226 -7.39 16.08 8.99
C GLU A 226 -7.26 16.87 7.67
N ASP A 227 -7.05 18.20 7.75
CA ASP A 227 -6.83 19.05 6.58
C ASP A 227 -5.63 18.60 5.72
N GLN A 228 -4.52 18.24 6.38
CA GLN A 228 -3.33 17.74 5.68
C GLN A 228 -3.57 16.36 5.06
N SER A 229 -4.33 15.50 5.75
CA SER A 229 -4.75 14.20 5.24
C SER A 229 -5.64 14.35 3.99
N ASP A 230 -6.46 15.40 3.93
CA ASP A 230 -7.31 15.67 2.76
C ASP A 230 -6.55 16.17 1.54
N ILE A 231 -5.46 16.91 1.75
CA ILE A 231 -4.55 17.37 0.70
C ILE A 231 -3.70 16.20 0.17
N LEU A 232 -3.24 15.32 1.06
CA LEU A 232 -2.32 14.22 0.74
C LEU A 232 -3.07 12.97 0.25
N LYS A 233 -3.68 13.09 -0.93
CA LYS A 233 -4.38 12.02 -1.65
C LYS A 233 -3.53 11.48 -2.81
N GLU A 234 -3.67 10.20 -3.12
CA GLU A 234 -2.97 9.59 -4.25
C GLU A 234 -3.37 10.28 -5.58
N GLY A 235 -2.40 10.53 -6.45
CA GLY A 235 -2.59 11.20 -7.74
C GLY A 235 -2.63 12.72 -7.66
N VAL A 236 -2.51 13.31 -6.46
CA VAL A 236 -2.47 14.76 -6.28
C VAL A 236 -1.01 15.25 -6.31
N VAL A 237 -0.78 16.36 -7.00
CA VAL A 237 0.47 17.13 -6.90
C VAL A 237 0.37 18.10 -5.74
N VAL A 238 1.34 17.98 -4.83
CA VAL A 238 1.47 18.85 -3.68
C VAL A 238 2.81 19.57 -3.70
N ARG A 239 2.79 20.79 -3.22
CA ARG A 239 3.95 21.63 -3.00
C ARG A 239 4.37 21.51 -1.54
N LEU A 240 5.59 21.09 -1.32
CA LEU A 240 6.17 20.93 0.00
C LEU A 240 7.22 22.01 0.25
N LYS A 241 7.02 22.80 1.32
CA LYS A 241 7.97 23.83 1.77
C LYS A 241 8.74 23.31 2.98
N ASN A 242 10.06 23.54 3.01
CA ASN A 242 10.96 23.22 4.12
C ASN A 242 10.82 21.76 4.63
N VAL A 243 11.09 20.81 3.74
CA VAL A 243 11.03 19.36 4.06
C VAL A 243 12.39 18.88 4.56
N GLY A 244 12.40 18.11 5.64
CA GLY A 244 13.63 17.48 6.15
C GLY A 244 14.06 16.30 5.30
N VAL A 245 15.37 16.12 5.14
CA VAL A 245 15.98 14.98 4.45
C VAL A 245 16.82 14.21 5.46
N ARG A 246 16.64 12.89 5.56
CA ARG A 246 17.45 12.05 6.45
C ARG A 246 18.77 11.67 5.79
N SER A 247 19.76 11.34 6.63
CA SER A 247 21.05 10.77 6.24
C SER A 247 20.92 9.42 5.55
N THR A 248 19.97 8.61 5.99
CA THR A 248 19.82 7.23 5.57
C THR A 248 18.91 7.09 4.36
N LEU A 249 19.33 6.26 3.42
CA LEU A 249 18.48 5.70 2.39
C LEU A 249 17.80 4.45 2.96
N HIS A 250 16.52 4.26 2.65
CA HIS A 250 15.78 3.05 3.01
C HIS A 250 15.41 2.33 1.72
N ASP A 251 15.86 1.09 1.55
CA ASP A 251 15.69 0.32 0.31
C ASP A 251 16.13 1.12 -0.94
N GLY A 252 17.26 1.83 -0.82
CA GLY A 252 17.80 2.68 -1.88
C GLY A 252 17.01 3.98 -2.15
N MET A 253 15.96 4.28 -1.37
CA MET A 253 15.12 5.47 -1.52
C MET A 253 15.44 6.56 -0.51
N LEU A 254 15.35 7.80 -0.99
CA LEU A 254 15.46 9.00 -0.15
C LEU A 254 14.34 9.04 0.90
N GLN A 255 14.70 9.40 2.13
CA GLN A 255 13.76 9.53 3.23
C GLN A 255 13.50 11.01 3.54
N LEU A 256 12.28 11.45 3.30
CA LEU A 256 11.79 12.79 3.60
C LEU A 256 10.97 12.77 4.89
N THR A 257 11.08 13.83 5.68
CA THR A 257 10.28 13.99 6.89
C THR A 257 9.67 15.39 6.95
N ALA A 258 8.36 15.45 7.17
CA ALA A 258 7.71 16.71 7.53
C ALA A 258 8.16 17.11 8.95
N ASN A 259 8.57 18.36 9.11
CA ASN A 259 8.93 18.97 10.38
C ASN A 259 7.85 20.01 10.77
N PRO A 260 7.87 20.57 11.98
CA PRO A 260 6.86 21.55 12.42
C PRO A 260 6.78 22.82 11.57
N LYS A 261 7.81 23.10 10.74
CA LYS A 261 7.88 24.22 9.81
C LYS A 261 7.60 23.79 8.36
N THR A 262 7.23 22.54 8.13
CA THR A 262 6.88 22.06 6.80
C THR A 262 5.47 22.52 6.46
N CYS A 263 5.32 23.22 5.34
CA CYS A 263 4.02 23.60 4.81
C CYS A 263 3.70 22.71 3.61
N ILE A 264 2.45 22.27 3.53
CA ILE A 264 1.94 21.38 2.48
C ILE A 264 0.77 22.10 1.83
N GLU A 265 0.91 22.41 0.54
CA GLU A 265 -0.07 23.15 -0.24
C GLU A 265 -0.41 22.37 -1.51
N THR A 266 -1.65 22.47 -1.98
CA THR A 266 -2.00 21.98 -3.31
C THR A 266 -1.47 22.94 -4.38
N VAL A 267 -0.99 22.40 -5.51
CA VAL A 267 -0.66 23.28 -6.65
C VAL A 267 -1.94 23.82 -7.28
N SER A 268 -1.91 25.07 -7.72
CA SER A 268 -3.08 25.82 -8.20
C SER A 268 -3.78 25.17 -9.40
N LYS A 269 -3.02 24.50 -10.28
CA LYS A 269 -3.54 23.71 -11.40
C LYS A 269 -3.03 22.29 -11.29
N GLN A 270 -3.92 21.34 -11.00
CA GLN A 270 -3.58 19.93 -10.99
C GLN A 270 -3.31 19.43 -12.41
N PRO A 271 -2.28 18.58 -12.61
CA PRO A 271 -1.99 17.99 -13.91
C PRO A 271 -3.09 17.03 -14.37
N GLN A 272 -3.17 16.84 -15.69
CA GLN A 272 -4.03 15.80 -16.26
C GLN A 272 -3.44 14.40 -16.02
N ASN A 273 -4.28 13.36 -16.11
CA ASN A 273 -3.86 11.97 -15.90
C ASN A 273 -2.66 11.56 -16.76
N ILE A 274 -2.62 11.99 -18.02
CA ILE A 274 -1.48 11.67 -18.90
C ILE A 274 -0.16 12.23 -18.37
N GLN A 275 -0.18 13.45 -17.85
CA GLN A 275 1.01 14.10 -17.26
C GLN A 275 1.45 13.41 -15.97
N LEU A 276 0.48 12.93 -15.17
CA LEU A 276 0.77 12.14 -13.97
C LEU A 276 1.45 10.81 -14.34
N VAL A 277 0.93 10.10 -15.35
CA VAL A 277 1.51 8.83 -15.84
C VAL A 277 2.92 9.05 -16.40
N THR A 278 3.14 10.10 -17.20
CA THR A 278 4.48 10.47 -17.69
C THR A 278 5.44 10.85 -16.57
N ALA A 279 4.93 11.41 -15.48
CA ALA A 279 5.71 11.69 -14.28
C ALA A 279 5.95 10.45 -13.40
N GLY A 280 5.36 9.31 -13.77
CA GLY A 280 5.55 8.02 -13.13
C GLY A 280 4.55 7.70 -12.02
N TYR A 281 3.38 8.37 -12.01
CA TYR A 281 2.24 7.98 -11.18
C TYR A 281 1.43 6.89 -11.86
N PHE A 282 1.17 5.81 -11.13
CA PHE A 282 0.27 4.75 -11.58
C PHE A 282 -0.88 4.64 -10.60
N LYS A 283 -2.12 4.68 -11.10
CA LYS A 283 -3.30 4.47 -10.27
C LYS A 283 -3.24 3.09 -9.64
N ARG A 284 -3.64 2.99 -8.38
CA ARG A 284 -3.67 1.74 -7.63
C ARG A 284 -4.60 0.73 -8.31
N SER A 285 -4.11 -0.47 -8.58
CA SER A 285 -4.85 -1.58 -9.19
C SER A 285 -4.48 -2.90 -8.50
N TYR A 286 -5.43 -3.84 -8.48
CA TYR A 286 -5.22 -5.17 -7.88
C TYR A 286 -4.57 -6.08 -8.92
N LEU A 287 -3.39 -6.56 -8.56
CA LEU A 287 -2.60 -7.48 -9.35
C LEU A 287 -3.25 -8.86 -9.36
N SER A 288 -3.22 -9.52 -10.51
CA SER A 288 -3.50 -10.94 -10.65
C SER A 288 -2.40 -11.79 -10.01
N ILE A 289 -2.76 -12.96 -9.52
CA ILE A 289 -1.81 -13.85 -8.85
C ILE A 289 -0.73 -14.30 -9.83
N VAL A 290 -1.04 -14.58 -11.10
CA VAL A 290 -0.01 -14.93 -12.09
C VAL A 290 1.05 -13.84 -12.23
N ARG A 291 0.67 -12.55 -12.18
CA ARG A 291 1.66 -11.48 -12.30
C ARG A 291 2.49 -11.36 -11.03
N ALA A 292 1.87 -11.53 -9.85
CA ALA A 292 2.61 -11.66 -8.60
C ALA A 292 3.61 -12.82 -8.65
N THR A 293 3.21 -13.98 -9.21
CA THR A 293 4.08 -15.15 -9.39
C THR A 293 5.23 -14.89 -10.34
N ILE A 294 5.00 -14.22 -11.48
CA ILE A 294 6.06 -13.85 -12.44
C ILE A 294 7.04 -12.88 -11.79
N MET A 295 6.54 -11.87 -11.06
CA MET A 295 7.39 -10.94 -10.30
C MET A 295 8.24 -11.70 -9.28
N SER A 296 7.64 -12.62 -8.54
CA SER A 296 8.32 -13.49 -7.57
C SER A 296 9.43 -14.33 -8.21
N ARG A 297 9.22 -14.89 -9.41
CA ARG A 297 10.25 -15.63 -10.17
C ARG A 297 11.39 -14.74 -10.65
N LYS A 298 11.06 -13.54 -11.14
CA LYS A 298 12.06 -12.58 -11.60
C LYS A 298 12.99 -12.13 -10.48
N LEU A 299 12.49 -11.98 -9.26
CA LEU A 299 13.31 -11.65 -8.09
C LEU A 299 14.38 -12.71 -7.81
N GLY A 300 14.12 -13.99 -8.10
CA GLY A 300 15.09 -15.08 -7.90
C GLY A 300 16.17 -15.19 -8.98
N MET A 301 15.92 -14.68 -10.20
CA MET A 301 16.84 -14.82 -11.34
C MET A 301 18.01 -13.83 -11.28
N TYR A 302 17.80 -12.64 -10.73
CA TYR A 302 18.86 -11.64 -10.55
C TYR A 302 19.53 -11.87 -9.19
N GLY A 303 20.37 -12.90 -9.12
CA GLY A 303 21.01 -13.33 -7.88
C GLY A 303 21.71 -12.20 -7.14
N GLY A 304 21.23 -11.88 -5.92
CA GLY A 304 21.91 -11.18 -4.83
C GLY A 304 22.43 -9.75 -5.05
N GLY A 305 22.58 -9.30 -6.30
CA GLY A 305 23.03 -7.96 -6.65
C GLY A 305 21.83 -7.10 -6.94
N HIS A 306 21.61 -6.07 -6.10
CA HIS A 306 20.64 -4.99 -6.24
C HIS A 306 20.11 -4.81 -7.68
N SER A 307 19.05 -5.54 -8.04
CA SER A 307 18.49 -5.42 -9.37
C SER A 307 17.79 -4.06 -9.46
N HIS A 308 18.31 -3.23 -10.36
CA HIS A 308 17.93 -1.84 -10.64
C HIS A 308 16.49 -1.66 -11.18
N LEU A 309 15.63 -2.69 -11.08
CA LEU A 309 14.20 -2.58 -11.39
C LEU A 309 13.52 -1.79 -10.27
N GLY A 310 13.36 -0.50 -10.54
CA GLY A 310 12.97 0.58 -9.63
C GLY A 310 12.20 0.21 -8.36
N ASN A 311 12.60 0.86 -7.26
CA ASN A 311 12.25 0.73 -5.84
C ASN A 311 10.75 0.67 -5.43
N GLN A 312 9.82 0.46 -6.36
CA GLN A 312 8.43 0.02 -6.11
C GLN A 312 8.16 -1.43 -6.57
N SER A 313 9.11 -2.10 -7.21
CA SER A 313 8.88 -3.36 -7.96
C SER A 313 8.46 -4.55 -7.09
N GLY A 314 8.43 -4.42 -5.76
CA GLY A 314 7.94 -5.45 -4.86
C GLY A 314 6.57 -5.20 -4.23
N VAL A 315 6.10 -3.96 -4.10
CA VAL A 315 4.89 -3.67 -3.31
C VAL A 315 3.66 -3.59 -4.20
N VAL A 316 2.69 -4.47 -3.98
CA VAL A 316 1.53 -4.67 -4.84
C VAL A 316 0.25 -4.82 -4.03
N ASP A 317 -0.89 -4.64 -4.69
CA ASP A 317 -2.20 -4.95 -4.12
C ASP A 317 -2.70 -6.23 -4.73
N ILE A 318 -3.29 -7.10 -3.91
CA ILE A 318 -3.71 -8.41 -4.35
C ILE A 318 -5.12 -8.67 -3.85
N ALA A 319 -5.94 -9.22 -4.74
CA ALA A 319 -7.23 -9.78 -4.39
C ALA A 319 -7.24 -11.23 -4.88
N GLY A 320 -7.59 -12.15 -3.98
CA GLY A 320 -7.64 -13.58 -4.28
C GLY A 320 -8.63 -14.29 -3.38
N LEU A 321 -8.94 -15.52 -3.73
CA LEU A 321 -9.74 -16.44 -2.92
C LEU A 321 -8.82 -17.14 -1.92
N LEU A 322 -9.15 -17.04 -0.64
CA LEU A 322 -8.44 -17.72 0.43
C LEU A 322 -8.75 -19.22 0.36
N ILE A 323 -7.70 -20.01 0.09
CA ILE A 323 -7.76 -21.48 0.10
C ILE A 323 -7.62 -21.98 1.53
N LYS A 324 -6.52 -21.57 2.18
CA LYS A 324 -6.11 -22.07 3.50
C LYS A 324 -5.32 -21.01 4.25
N ALA A 325 -5.49 -20.98 5.57
CA ALA A 325 -4.61 -20.27 6.49
C ALA A 325 -3.90 -21.30 7.37
N VAL A 326 -2.56 -21.19 7.49
CA VAL A 326 -1.73 -22.06 8.32
C VAL A 326 -1.01 -21.22 9.34
N VAL A 327 -1.09 -21.59 10.61
CA VAL A 327 -0.35 -20.95 11.70
C VAL A 327 0.81 -21.84 12.07
N GLU A 328 2.04 -21.31 12.03
CA GLU A 328 3.24 -21.95 12.53
C GLU A 328 3.73 -21.23 13.77
N ASP A 329 3.99 -22.00 14.83
CA ASP A 329 4.56 -21.49 16.07
C ASP A 329 6.08 -21.72 16.08
N ASN A 330 6.83 -20.62 16.03
CA ASN A 330 8.29 -20.63 16.08
C ASN A 330 8.82 -20.36 17.51
N GLY A 331 7.96 -20.52 18.53
CA GLY A 331 8.26 -20.38 19.95
C GLY A 331 8.28 -18.93 20.46
N SER A 332 8.98 -18.02 19.76
CA SER A 332 9.05 -16.59 20.12
C SER A 332 8.18 -15.68 19.25
N SER A 333 7.70 -16.20 18.12
CA SER A 333 6.89 -15.50 17.13
C SER A 333 5.94 -16.50 16.49
N GLN A 334 4.72 -16.08 16.17
CA GLN A 334 3.81 -16.90 15.36
C GLN A 334 3.78 -16.36 13.95
N THR A 335 3.90 -17.25 12.97
CA THR A 335 3.81 -16.89 11.55
C THR A 335 2.51 -17.44 10.98
N ILE A 336 1.74 -16.61 10.30
CA ILE A 336 0.59 -17.06 9.52
C ILE A 336 0.94 -17.04 8.05
N TYR A 337 0.64 -18.15 7.36
CA TYR A 337 0.68 -18.27 5.92
C TYR A 337 -0.74 -18.32 5.37
N LEU A 338 -1.05 -17.38 4.49
CA LEU A 338 -2.30 -17.33 3.76
C LEU A 338 -2.07 -17.79 2.33
N TYR A 339 -2.80 -18.81 1.89
CA TYR A 339 -2.73 -19.33 0.53
C TYR A 339 -3.90 -18.78 -0.27
N LEU A 340 -3.60 -17.95 -1.26
CA LEU A 340 -4.59 -17.33 -2.13
C LEU A 340 -4.53 -17.94 -3.53
N THR A 341 -5.67 -18.02 -4.20
CA THR A 341 -5.77 -18.32 -5.64
C THR A 341 -6.74 -17.37 -6.35
N ASP A 342 -6.76 -17.41 -7.68
CA ASP A 342 -7.66 -16.63 -8.51
C ASP A 342 -8.10 -17.45 -9.73
N GLU A 343 -8.65 -16.81 -10.76
CA GLU A 343 -9.15 -17.50 -11.96
C GLU A 343 -8.04 -18.23 -12.74
N SER A 344 -6.77 -18.02 -12.41
CA SER A 344 -5.64 -18.74 -13.02
C SER A 344 -5.37 -20.10 -12.41
N GLY A 345 -5.90 -20.38 -11.21
CA GLY A 345 -5.56 -21.58 -10.43
C GLY A 345 -4.14 -21.59 -9.87
N LEU A 346 -3.33 -20.55 -10.09
CA LEU A 346 -2.04 -20.41 -9.42
C LEU A 346 -2.24 -20.04 -7.96
N VAL A 347 -1.24 -20.39 -7.14
CA VAL A 347 -1.25 -20.10 -5.70
C VAL A 347 -0.20 -19.05 -5.35
N LEU A 348 -0.61 -18.12 -4.50
CA LEU A 348 0.24 -17.15 -3.84
C LEU A 348 0.22 -17.40 -2.34
N ARG A 349 1.39 -17.61 -1.74
CA ARG A 349 1.57 -17.65 -0.28
C ARG A 349 1.90 -16.25 0.23
N ILE A 350 1.07 -15.71 1.12
CA ILE A 350 1.35 -14.48 1.86
C ILE A 350 1.73 -14.86 3.29
N GLN A 351 2.94 -14.51 3.71
CA GLN A 351 3.42 -14.75 5.07
C GLN A 351 3.33 -13.47 5.91
N ARG A 352 2.94 -13.62 7.18
CA ARG A 352 2.98 -12.54 8.19
C ARG A 352 3.53 -13.07 9.50
N GLU A 353 4.55 -12.40 10.02
CA GLU A 353 5.09 -12.68 11.35
C GLU A 353 4.41 -11.79 12.39
N PHE A 354 4.01 -12.40 13.51
CA PHE A 354 3.40 -11.73 14.65
C PHE A 354 4.32 -11.84 15.85
N SER A 355 4.79 -10.69 16.33
CA SER A 355 5.54 -10.59 17.60
C SER A 355 4.63 -10.58 18.83
N ASP A 356 3.33 -10.33 18.64
CA ASP A 356 2.31 -10.24 19.68
C ASP A 356 0.96 -10.67 19.08
N PRO A 357 0.68 -11.98 19.03
CA PRO A 357 -0.51 -12.52 18.37
C PRO A 357 -1.82 -12.07 19.03
N ASP A 358 -1.83 -12.01 20.36
CA ASP A 358 -3.02 -11.60 21.14
C ASP A 358 -3.34 -10.12 20.96
N GLY A 359 -2.31 -9.29 20.70
CA GLY A 359 -2.45 -7.86 20.46
C GLY A 359 -2.89 -7.47 19.06
N ASP A 360 -2.94 -8.41 18.10
CA ASP A 360 -3.20 -8.10 16.69
C ASP A 360 -4.58 -8.61 16.23
N PRO A 361 -5.53 -7.72 15.90
CA PRO A 361 -6.88 -8.13 15.50
C PRO A 361 -6.87 -8.97 14.21
N CYS A 362 -5.87 -8.82 13.34
CA CYS A 362 -5.75 -9.67 12.16
C CYS A 362 -5.39 -11.11 12.54
N PHE A 363 -4.54 -11.31 13.55
CA PHE A 363 -4.16 -12.65 14.00
C PHE A 363 -5.37 -13.42 14.49
N LEU A 364 -6.16 -12.83 15.39
CA LEU A 364 -7.38 -13.45 15.92
C LEU A 364 -8.39 -13.77 14.82
N SER A 365 -8.57 -12.85 13.87
CA SER A 365 -9.46 -13.05 12.74
C SER A 365 -9.02 -14.19 11.83
N TRP A 366 -7.72 -14.32 11.55
CA TRP A 366 -7.19 -15.33 10.60
C TRP A 366 -6.98 -16.69 11.24
N SER A 367 -6.57 -16.75 12.52
CA SER A 367 -6.29 -17.99 13.24
C SER A 367 -7.56 -18.76 13.63
N GLN A 368 -8.65 -18.06 13.96
CA GLN A 368 -9.89 -18.69 14.42
C GLN A 368 -10.80 -19.19 13.28
N GLY A 369 -10.41 -19.02 12.01
CA GLY A 369 -11.28 -19.33 10.88
C GLY A 369 -12.54 -18.44 10.76
N ASN A 370 -12.77 -17.56 11.74
CA ASN A 370 -13.90 -16.63 11.81
C ASN A 370 -13.94 -15.60 10.67
N CYS A 371 -12.90 -15.50 9.85
CA CYS A 371 -12.86 -14.60 8.70
C CYS A 371 -13.55 -15.16 7.44
N VAL A 372 -14.10 -16.38 7.49
CA VAL A 372 -14.68 -17.03 6.32
C VAL A 372 -16.04 -17.65 6.65
N GLU A 373 -17.10 -16.83 6.59
CA GLU A 373 -18.38 -17.39 6.17
C GLU A 373 -18.18 -18.00 4.77
N GLU A 374 -18.77 -19.17 4.50
CA GLU A 374 -18.61 -19.89 3.21
C GLU A 374 -18.90 -19.02 1.97
N SER A 375 -19.63 -17.92 2.16
CA SER A 375 -20.12 -16.99 1.15
C SER A 375 -19.12 -15.92 0.67
N ASP A 376 -18.04 -15.60 1.39
CA ASP A 376 -17.09 -14.55 0.97
C ASP A 376 -15.63 -14.90 1.32
N LYS A 377 -15.09 -15.97 0.69
CA LYS A 377 -13.65 -16.34 0.77
C LYS A 377 -12.69 -15.34 0.11
N ILE A 378 -13.14 -14.14 -0.27
CA ILE A 378 -12.32 -13.18 -1.02
C ILE A 378 -11.46 -12.39 -0.03
N PHE A 379 -10.16 -12.60 -0.12
CA PHE A 379 -9.16 -11.88 0.66
C PHE A 379 -8.58 -10.73 -0.16
N ILE A 380 -8.65 -9.52 0.39
CA ILE A 380 -8.25 -8.29 -0.29
C ILE A 380 -7.18 -7.60 0.54
N CYS A 381 -6.01 -7.45 -0.07
CA CYS A 381 -4.85 -6.92 0.61
C CYS A 381 -4.13 -5.87 -0.23
N ARG A 382 -3.48 -4.97 0.49
CA ARG A 382 -2.84 -3.78 -0.06
C ARG A 382 -1.44 -3.67 0.50
N ASP A 383 -0.55 -3.10 -0.31
CA ASP A 383 0.84 -2.85 0.07
C ASP A 383 1.57 -4.14 0.51
N ILE A 384 1.37 -5.22 -0.23
CA ILE A 384 2.00 -6.52 -0.01
C ILE A 384 3.33 -6.59 -0.74
N ARG A 385 4.38 -7.02 -0.06
CA ARG A 385 5.73 -7.12 -0.64
C ARG A 385 5.94 -8.50 -1.27
N ILE A 386 6.12 -8.58 -2.59
CA ILE A 386 6.48 -9.79 -3.29
C ILE A 386 7.88 -10.25 -2.85
N LEU A 387 8.00 -11.55 -2.55
CA LEU A 387 9.23 -12.23 -2.19
C LEU A 387 9.74 -13.08 -3.38
N PRO A 388 10.99 -13.56 -3.35
CA PRO A 388 11.47 -14.55 -4.31
C PRO A 388 10.57 -15.79 -4.36
N PHE A 389 10.43 -16.38 -5.55
CA PHE A 389 9.57 -17.54 -5.77
C PHE A 389 9.92 -18.71 -4.87
N ASP A 390 8.91 -19.32 -4.27
CA ASP A 390 9.11 -20.50 -3.44
C ASP A 390 9.20 -21.73 -4.33
N HIS A 391 10.42 -22.25 -4.49
CA HIS A 391 10.67 -23.45 -5.29
C HIS A 391 10.27 -24.75 -4.59
N VAL A 392 10.13 -24.74 -3.26
CA VAL A 392 9.72 -25.92 -2.47
C VAL A 392 8.23 -26.16 -2.64
N GLU A 393 7.44 -25.10 -2.47
CA GLU A 393 5.98 -25.16 -2.65
C GLU A 393 5.55 -24.91 -4.11
N ASN A 394 6.47 -24.46 -4.95
CA ASN A 394 6.24 -24.07 -6.36
C ASN A 394 5.11 -23.04 -6.51
N CYS A 395 5.13 -22.01 -5.66
CA CYS A 395 4.12 -20.97 -5.57
C CYS A 395 4.77 -19.57 -5.57
N GLY A 396 3.98 -18.54 -5.91
CA GLY A 396 4.43 -17.17 -5.68
C GLY A 396 4.49 -16.89 -4.18
N ALA A 397 5.51 -16.17 -3.72
CA ALA A 397 5.62 -15.79 -2.31
C ALA A 397 5.49 -14.29 -2.13
N ALA A 398 4.89 -13.88 -1.01
CA ALA A 398 4.76 -12.49 -0.62
C ALA A 398 4.74 -12.34 0.91
N MET A 399 5.00 -11.13 1.38
CA MET A 399 5.07 -10.76 2.79
C MET A 399 4.08 -9.65 3.09
N TRP A 400 3.35 -9.85 4.18
CA TRP A 400 2.54 -8.82 4.82
C TRP A 400 3.38 -8.12 5.89
N ASP A 401 3.63 -6.83 5.72
CA ASP A 401 4.35 -6.02 6.69
C ASP A 401 3.43 -5.03 7.42
N LEU A 402 4.01 -4.18 8.28
CA LEU A 402 3.25 -3.19 9.06
C LEU A 402 2.55 -2.15 8.18
N THR A 403 2.98 -1.96 6.93
CA THR A 403 2.35 -1.05 5.96
C THR A 403 1.24 -1.72 5.16
N SER A 404 1.14 -3.04 5.21
CA SER A 404 0.11 -3.80 4.52
C SER A 404 -1.26 -3.66 5.20
N THR A 405 -2.32 -3.58 4.40
CA THR A 405 -3.70 -3.43 4.92
C THR A 405 -4.66 -4.45 4.35
N HIS A 406 -5.57 -4.94 5.21
CA HIS A 406 -6.68 -5.81 4.83
C HIS A 406 -7.92 -4.95 4.63
N LEU A 407 -8.61 -5.16 3.51
CA LEU A 407 -9.85 -4.43 3.23
C LEU A 407 -11.04 -5.36 3.34
N VAL A 408 -12.01 -4.91 4.14
CA VAL A 408 -13.31 -5.57 4.27
C VAL A 408 -14.34 -4.78 3.46
N ASN A 409 -15.28 -5.47 2.80
CA ASN A 409 -16.39 -4.85 2.05
C ASN A 409 -15.97 -3.90 0.91
N PHE A 410 -14.83 -4.15 0.28
CA PHE A 410 -14.38 -3.34 -0.86
C PHE A 410 -15.02 -3.84 -2.16
N ASN A 411 -15.49 -2.92 -3.01
CA ASN A 411 -16.12 -3.25 -4.29
C ASN A 411 -15.26 -2.74 -5.44
N SER A 412 -14.66 -3.66 -6.19
CA SER A 412 -13.88 -3.34 -7.40
C SER A 412 -14.28 -4.27 -8.55
N PRO A 413 -14.01 -3.89 -9.81
CA PRO A 413 -14.22 -4.77 -10.95
C PRO A 413 -13.52 -6.13 -10.77
N ARG A 414 -12.30 -6.13 -10.21
CA ARG A 414 -11.56 -7.36 -9.90
C ARG A 414 -12.28 -8.23 -8.89
N ILE A 415 -12.79 -7.65 -7.81
CA ILE A 415 -13.49 -8.38 -6.75
C ILE A 415 -14.82 -8.95 -7.26
N ARG A 416 -15.55 -8.21 -8.10
CA ARG A 416 -16.76 -8.72 -8.75
C ARG A 416 -16.47 -9.93 -9.64
N ARG A 417 -15.34 -9.92 -10.37
CA ARG A 417 -14.89 -11.08 -11.16
C ARG A 417 -14.57 -12.28 -10.27
N LEU A 418 -13.79 -12.08 -9.20
CA LEU A 418 -13.46 -13.13 -8.24
C LEU A 418 -14.70 -13.71 -7.56
N ARG A 419 -15.68 -12.87 -7.21
CA ARG A 419 -16.95 -13.33 -6.63
C ARG A 419 -17.78 -14.15 -7.62
N LYS A 420 -17.86 -13.71 -8.88
CA LYS A 420 -18.51 -14.51 -9.94
C LYS A 420 -17.80 -15.87 -10.10
N PHE A 421 -16.46 -15.85 -10.13
CA PHE A 421 -15.65 -17.06 -10.24
C PHE A 421 -15.84 -18.00 -9.05
N SER A 422 -15.79 -17.51 -7.81
CA SER A 422 -15.97 -18.33 -6.60
C SER A 422 -17.32 -19.01 -6.52
N THR A 423 -18.36 -18.40 -7.10
CA THR A 423 -19.70 -19.00 -7.19
C THR A 423 -19.87 -19.99 -8.35
N SER A 424 -18.99 -19.94 -9.35
CA SER A 424 -19.02 -20.84 -10.51
C SER A 424 -18.53 -22.24 -10.18
N GLU A 425 -18.95 -23.24 -10.96
CA GLU A 425 -18.49 -24.64 -10.82
C GLU A 425 -16.97 -24.73 -11.00
N ASP A 426 -16.43 -24.12 -12.07
CA ASP A 426 -14.99 -24.05 -12.33
C ASP A 426 -14.19 -23.49 -11.14
N GLY A 427 -14.71 -22.44 -10.48
CA GLY A 427 -14.03 -21.84 -9.32
C GLY A 427 -14.11 -22.70 -8.07
N LYS A 428 -15.22 -23.42 -7.85
CA LYS A 428 -15.34 -24.38 -6.75
C LYS A 428 -14.38 -25.55 -6.95
N ASP A 429 -14.29 -26.08 -8.16
CA ASP A 429 -13.39 -27.18 -8.52
C ASP A 429 -11.92 -26.75 -8.39
N ALA A 430 -11.56 -25.55 -8.87
CA ALA A 430 -10.22 -25.01 -8.74
C ALA A 430 -9.81 -24.83 -7.26
N LEU A 431 -10.73 -24.33 -6.42
CA LEU A 431 -10.50 -24.20 -4.98
C LEU A 431 -10.36 -25.55 -4.29
N HIS A 432 -11.23 -26.50 -4.62
CA HIS A 432 -11.20 -27.84 -4.04
C HIS A 432 -9.90 -28.57 -4.41
N PHE A 433 -9.51 -28.52 -5.69
CA PHE A 433 -8.26 -29.10 -6.18
C PHE A 433 -7.04 -28.45 -5.51
N SER A 434 -7.01 -27.12 -5.42
CA SER A 434 -5.90 -26.40 -4.79
C SER A 434 -5.78 -26.75 -3.30
N ASN A 435 -6.90 -26.91 -2.60
CA ASN A 435 -6.87 -27.32 -1.19
C ASN A 435 -6.33 -28.75 -1.03
N ILE A 436 -6.80 -29.71 -1.84
CA ILE A 436 -6.29 -31.09 -1.81
C ILE A 436 -4.79 -31.13 -2.12
N ALA A 437 -4.34 -30.38 -3.13
CA ALA A 437 -2.94 -30.33 -3.50
C ALA A 437 -2.07 -29.78 -2.36
N LEU A 438 -2.50 -28.69 -1.72
CA LEU A 438 -1.81 -28.12 -0.55
C LEU A 438 -1.79 -29.07 0.65
N GLU A 439 -2.88 -29.81 0.92
CA GLU A 439 -2.94 -30.82 1.98
C GLU A 439 -2.03 -32.02 1.71
N ALA A 440 -1.89 -32.41 0.45
CA ALA A 440 -1.01 -33.50 0.02
C ALA A 440 0.47 -33.10 -0.08
N GLY A 441 0.81 -31.82 0.13
CA GLY A 441 2.16 -31.30 -0.10
C GLY A 441 2.58 -31.34 -1.58
N ILE A 442 1.61 -31.38 -2.49
CA ILE A 442 1.83 -31.42 -3.94
C ILE A 442 1.83 -30.00 -4.47
N CYS A 443 2.81 -29.68 -5.32
CA CYS A 443 2.82 -28.43 -6.06
C CYS A 443 1.53 -28.26 -6.88
N VAL A 444 0.75 -27.23 -6.57
CA VAL A 444 -0.56 -26.95 -7.19
C VAL A 444 -0.46 -26.77 -8.72
N ASN A 445 0.74 -26.43 -9.22
CA ASN A 445 1.02 -26.21 -10.65
C ASN A 445 1.36 -27.49 -11.46
N SER A 446 1.30 -28.68 -10.87
CA SER A 446 1.76 -29.92 -11.52
C SER A 446 0.87 -30.46 -12.65
N LYS A 447 -0.34 -29.92 -12.87
CA LYS A 447 -1.32 -30.46 -13.83
C LYS A 447 -1.52 -29.67 -15.13
N LEU A 448 -0.79 -28.59 -15.40
CA LEU A 448 -0.65 -28.11 -16.78
C LEU A 448 0.19 -29.16 -17.52
N GLY A 449 -0.50 -30.15 -18.09
CA GLY A 449 0.03 -31.43 -18.51
C GLY A 449 1.33 -31.29 -19.30
N VAL A 450 2.35 -32.02 -18.86
CA VAL A 450 3.71 -32.09 -19.44
C VAL A 450 3.72 -32.45 -20.94
N ASP A 451 2.58 -32.85 -21.49
CA ASP A 451 2.41 -33.17 -22.92
C ASP A 451 2.16 -31.95 -23.82
N HIS A 452 1.72 -30.82 -23.27
CA HIS A 452 1.59 -29.55 -24.00
C HIS A 452 2.34 -28.46 -23.24
N GLY A 453 3.27 -27.78 -23.89
CA GLY A 453 4.04 -26.69 -23.29
C GLY A 453 3.16 -25.46 -23.14
N VAL A 454 2.25 -25.45 -22.17
CA VAL A 454 1.38 -24.29 -21.97
C VAL A 454 2.21 -23.15 -21.35
N ALA A 455 2.33 -22.06 -22.10
CA ALA A 455 3.00 -20.85 -21.65
C ALA A 455 1.91 -19.82 -21.31
N ILE A 456 1.81 -19.49 -20.02
CA ILE A 456 0.94 -18.42 -19.54
C ILE A 456 1.83 -17.20 -19.29
N GLY A 457 1.54 -16.09 -19.96
CA GLY A 457 2.33 -14.87 -19.84
C GLY A 457 1.52 -13.60 -20.10
N TYR A 458 2.14 -12.46 -19.81
CA TYR A 458 1.58 -11.14 -20.03
C TYR A 458 2.21 -10.47 -21.23
N ILE A 459 1.43 -9.73 -22.00
CA ILE A 459 2.00 -8.83 -22.99
C ILE A 459 2.67 -7.68 -22.25
N VAL A 460 3.97 -7.53 -22.46
CA VAL A 460 4.79 -6.46 -21.89
C VAL A 460 4.88 -5.30 -22.86
N GLU A 461 4.92 -5.59 -24.15
CA GLU A 461 5.17 -4.63 -25.21
C GLU A 461 4.60 -5.14 -26.52
N PHE A 462 4.16 -4.21 -27.37
CA PHE A 462 3.89 -4.49 -28.77
C PHE A 462 4.94 -3.76 -29.60
N SER A 463 5.46 -4.42 -30.63
CA SER A 463 6.44 -3.82 -31.54
C SER A 463 6.17 -4.26 -32.97
N LEU A 464 6.57 -3.44 -33.93
CA LEU A 464 6.60 -3.84 -35.33
C LEU A 464 7.95 -4.49 -35.65
N SER A 465 7.92 -5.55 -36.46
CA SER A 465 9.16 -6.13 -36.97
C SER A 465 9.91 -5.10 -37.82
N SER A 466 11.24 -5.15 -37.82
CA SER A 466 12.07 -4.22 -38.61
C SER A 466 11.78 -4.31 -40.11
N ALA A 467 11.39 -5.49 -40.59
CA ALA A 467 10.98 -5.72 -41.97
C ALA A 467 9.64 -5.05 -42.30
N GLU A 468 8.76 -4.91 -41.32
CA GLU A 468 7.46 -4.27 -41.49
C GLU A 468 7.52 -2.76 -41.33
N ARG A 469 8.37 -2.23 -40.43
CA ARG A 469 8.62 -0.77 -40.36
C ARG A 469 9.05 -0.21 -41.70
N ASN A 470 9.95 -0.90 -42.39
CA ASN A 470 10.42 -0.49 -43.72
C ASN A 470 9.33 -0.64 -44.80
N LYS A 471 8.38 -1.56 -44.64
CA LYS A 471 7.27 -1.77 -45.59
C LYS A 471 6.14 -0.77 -45.38
N VAL A 472 5.79 -0.46 -44.14
CA VAL A 472 4.82 0.59 -43.81
C VAL A 472 5.32 1.92 -44.37
N ALA A 473 6.61 2.25 -44.17
CA ALA A 473 7.30 3.41 -44.75
C ALA A 473 7.17 3.51 -46.29
N SER A 474 7.17 2.36 -46.98
CA SER A 474 7.00 2.32 -48.45
C SER A 474 5.54 2.43 -48.90
N ILE A 475 4.58 1.93 -48.10
CA ILE A 475 3.15 1.95 -48.43
C ILE A 475 2.56 3.36 -48.25
N VAL A 476 3.04 4.13 -47.27
CA VAL A 476 2.62 5.53 -47.07
C VAL A 476 3.12 6.44 -48.20
N GLN A 477 4.19 6.05 -48.91
CA GLN A 477 4.69 6.78 -50.08
C GLN A 477 3.94 6.47 -51.38
N ASP A 478 3.39 5.26 -51.54
CA ASP A 478 2.68 4.82 -52.74
C ASP A 478 1.17 4.67 -52.49
N ALA A 479 0.50 5.76 -52.12
CA ALA A 479 -0.94 5.82 -51.87
C ALA A 479 -1.80 5.78 -53.15
N SER A 480 -1.51 4.87 -54.09
CA SER A 480 -2.38 4.59 -55.23
C SER A 480 -2.62 3.09 -55.43
N GLU A 481 -3.81 2.67 -55.01
CA GLU A 481 -4.60 1.55 -55.54
C GLU A 481 -3.86 0.23 -55.85
N GLN A 482 -3.68 -0.62 -54.83
CA GLN A 482 -3.94 -2.08 -54.84
C GLN A 482 -3.10 -2.79 -53.75
N SER A 483 -3.54 -2.81 -52.49
CA SER A 483 -2.97 -3.72 -51.50
C SER A 483 -4.00 -4.25 -50.51
N SER A 484 -5.09 -4.85 -51.01
CA SER A 484 -6.12 -5.46 -50.15
C SER A 484 -5.72 -6.80 -49.50
N ARG A 485 -4.43 -7.15 -49.42
CA ARG A 485 -4.04 -8.53 -49.02
C ARG A 485 -2.94 -8.72 -47.99
N TRP A 486 -2.26 -7.69 -47.51
CA TRP A 486 -1.16 -7.90 -46.55
C TRP A 486 -1.15 -6.80 -45.50
N TRP A 487 -1.80 -7.07 -44.37
CA TRP A 487 -1.62 -6.24 -43.19
C TRP A 487 -0.32 -6.67 -42.50
N PRO A 488 0.49 -5.73 -41.99
CA PRO A 488 1.64 -6.09 -41.14
C PRO A 488 1.15 -6.94 -39.95
N SER A 489 2.01 -7.74 -39.37
CA SER A 489 1.79 -8.36 -38.07
C SER A 489 2.43 -7.50 -36.98
N VAL A 490 1.86 -7.59 -35.79
CA VAL A 490 2.36 -6.91 -34.60
C VAL A 490 3.00 -7.96 -33.72
N ILE A 491 4.26 -7.76 -33.38
CA ILE A 491 4.98 -8.64 -32.45
C ILE A 491 4.57 -8.25 -31.03
N ALA A 492 3.81 -9.11 -30.36
CA ALA A 492 3.58 -9.02 -28.94
C ALA A 492 4.71 -9.71 -28.18
N HIS A 493 5.35 -8.97 -27.29
CA HIS A 493 6.37 -9.48 -26.37
C HIS A 493 5.68 -10.01 -25.12
N VAL A 494 5.70 -11.34 -24.97
CA VAL A 494 5.03 -12.02 -23.87
C VAL A 494 6.04 -12.43 -22.80
N ASP A 495 5.87 -11.92 -21.60
CA ASP A 495 6.61 -12.34 -20.41
C ASP A 495 5.87 -13.44 -19.69
N PHE A 496 6.49 -14.62 -19.67
CA PHE A 496 5.96 -15.83 -19.03
C PHE A 496 6.86 -16.29 -17.87
N GLY A 497 7.64 -15.37 -17.29
CA GLY A 497 8.46 -15.63 -16.10
C GLY A 497 9.75 -16.41 -16.36
N LYS A 498 10.27 -16.39 -17.60
CA LYS A 498 11.63 -16.81 -17.95
C LYS A 498 12.52 -15.60 -18.27
N ALA A 499 13.83 -15.84 -18.41
CA ALA A 499 14.80 -14.79 -18.72
C ALA A 499 14.59 -14.16 -20.11
N SER A 500 14.03 -14.90 -21.07
CA SER A 500 13.69 -14.41 -22.42
C SER A 500 12.20 -14.14 -22.57
N LEU A 501 11.88 -13.10 -23.34
CA LEU A 501 10.51 -12.81 -23.78
C LEU A 501 10.12 -13.78 -24.90
N LEU A 502 8.87 -14.23 -24.89
CA LEU A 502 8.29 -14.96 -26.01
C LEU A 502 7.78 -13.94 -27.03
N LEU A 503 8.29 -13.99 -28.27
CA LEU A 503 7.82 -13.12 -29.34
C LEU A 503 6.66 -13.80 -30.08
N LEU A 504 5.47 -13.21 -29.97
CA LEU A 504 4.29 -13.68 -30.66
C LEU A 504 3.96 -12.75 -31.81
N ASP A 505 3.98 -13.29 -33.02
CA ASP A 505 3.61 -12.56 -34.21
C ASP A 505 2.08 -12.58 -34.39
N ILE A 506 1.41 -11.45 -34.13
CA ILE A 506 -0.05 -11.32 -34.18
C ILE A 506 -0.45 -10.61 -35.48
N PRO A 507 -1.11 -11.29 -36.43
CA PRO A 507 -1.69 -10.64 -37.59
C PRO A 507 -2.57 -9.45 -37.20
N MET A 508 -2.48 -8.33 -37.91
CA MET A 508 -3.23 -7.11 -37.58
C MET A 508 -4.75 -7.32 -37.47
N PHE A 509 -5.34 -8.25 -38.22
CA PHE A 509 -6.78 -8.56 -38.08
C PHE A 509 -7.12 -9.20 -36.71
N LEU A 510 -6.21 -9.99 -36.13
CA LEU A 510 -6.32 -10.49 -34.76
C LEU A 510 -6.00 -9.39 -33.75
N PHE A 511 -5.05 -8.50 -34.08
CA PHE A 511 -4.73 -7.35 -33.26
C PHE A 511 -5.93 -6.40 -33.13
N HIS A 512 -6.63 -6.05 -34.22
CA HIS A 512 -7.87 -5.26 -34.16
C HIS A 512 -8.96 -5.93 -33.31
N LYS A 513 -9.08 -7.26 -33.36
CA LYS A 513 -9.98 -8.01 -32.48
C LYS A 513 -9.55 -7.89 -31.02
N LEU A 514 -8.25 -8.02 -30.74
CA LEU A 514 -7.66 -7.85 -29.42
C LEU A 514 -7.91 -6.44 -28.87
N LEU A 515 -7.72 -5.40 -29.70
CA LEU A 515 -8.02 -4.00 -29.38
C LEU A 515 -9.50 -3.76 -29.03
N ARG A 516 -10.43 -4.36 -29.79
CA ARG A 516 -11.86 -4.30 -29.45
C ARG A 516 -12.17 -4.93 -28.10
N VAL A 517 -11.36 -5.88 -27.62
CA VAL A 517 -11.53 -6.42 -26.27
C VAL A 517 -11.05 -5.46 -25.18
N TYR A 518 -10.24 -4.44 -25.48
CA TYR A 518 -9.90 -3.39 -24.50
C TYR A 518 -11.04 -2.36 -24.32
N GLY A 519 -12.05 -2.34 -25.20
CA GLY A 519 -13.29 -1.55 -25.06
C GLY A 519 -13.18 -0.10 -25.52
N ASP A 520 -14.22 0.69 -25.20
CA ASP A 520 -14.42 2.08 -25.66
C ASP A 520 -13.26 3.03 -25.35
N ASP A 521 -12.41 2.71 -24.36
CA ASP A 521 -11.22 3.48 -23.97
C ASP A 521 -10.18 3.64 -25.11
N PHE A 522 -10.29 2.82 -26.17
CA PHE A 522 -9.40 2.84 -27.33
C PHE A 522 -10.09 3.21 -28.64
N GLN A 523 -11.39 3.53 -28.63
CA GLN A 523 -12.12 3.79 -29.89
C GLN A 523 -11.50 4.96 -30.67
N ASP A 524 -11.15 6.05 -29.97
CA ASP A 524 -10.47 7.21 -30.56
C ASP A 524 -9.06 6.90 -31.10
N GLN A 525 -8.36 5.90 -30.53
CA GLN A 525 -7.03 5.47 -30.98
C GLN A 525 -7.10 4.44 -32.11
N LEU A 526 -8.16 3.63 -32.18
CA LEU A 526 -8.47 2.77 -33.32
C LEU A 526 -8.74 3.60 -34.57
N ASP A 527 -9.51 4.69 -34.44
CA ASP A 527 -9.79 5.59 -35.55
C ASP A 527 -8.50 6.26 -36.09
N CYS A 528 -7.48 6.45 -35.23
CA CYS A 528 -6.15 6.91 -35.63
C CYS A 528 -5.35 5.83 -36.39
N LEU A 529 -5.46 4.55 -36.02
CA LEU A 529 -4.79 3.43 -36.73
C LEU A 529 -5.31 3.27 -38.16
N ASP A 530 -6.61 3.53 -38.37
CA ASP A 530 -7.24 3.48 -39.69
C ASP A 530 -6.86 4.69 -40.59
N SER A 531 -6.28 5.76 -40.02
CA SER A 531 -5.92 6.99 -40.73
C SER A 531 -4.53 7.00 -41.39
N HIS A 532 -3.76 5.89 -41.30
CA HIS A 532 -2.44 5.69 -41.93
C HIS A 532 -1.31 6.68 -41.55
N ASP A 533 -1.42 7.39 -40.42
CA ASP A 533 -0.36 8.28 -39.93
C ASP A 533 0.76 7.51 -39.20
N GLU A 534 1.87 7.27 -39.90
CA GLU A 534 3.08 6.58 -39.39
C GLU A 534 3.66 7.17 -38.10
N LEU A 535 3.55 8.48 -37.92
CA LEU A 535 4.12 9.20 -36.78
C LEU A 535 3.47 8.84 -35.44
N ASN A 536 2.37 8.06 -35.44
CA ASN A 536 1.63 7.72 -34.23
C ASN A 536 1.63 6.21 -33.91
N ILE A 537 2.02 5.32 -34.82
CA ILE A 537 1.88 3.86 -34.60
C ILE A 537 2.76 3.37 -33.45
N ASP A 538 4.04 3.76 -33.40
CA ASP A 538 4.93 3.38 -32.29
C ASP A 538 4.43 3.93 -30.95
N SER A 539 3.89 5.17 -30.92
CA SER A 539 3.29 5.73 -29.70
C SER A 539 2.01 5.00 -29.29
N ILE A 540 1.20 4.55 -30.25
CA ILE A 540 -0.02 3.78 -30.01
C ILE A 540 0.34 2.40 -29.47
N LEU A 541 1.31 1.70 -30.07
CA LEU A 541 1.80 0.41 -29.60
C LEU A 541 2.46 0.49 -28.21
N ASP A 542 3.21 1.57 -27.94
CA ASP A 542 3.77 1.85 -26.62
C ASP A 542 2.67 2.08 -25.58
N ASN A 543 1.64 2.87 -25.93
CA ASN A 543 0.50 3.11 -25.07
C ASN A 543 -0.30 1.83 -24.82
N LEU A 544 -0.51 1.00 -25.84
CA LEU A 544 -1.15 -0.30 -25.73
C LEU A 544 -0.34 -1.28 -24.88
N GLY A 545 0.97 -1.32 -25.05
CA GLY A 545 1.86 -2.10 -24.19
C GLY A 545 1.81 -1.63 -22.74
N ARG A 546 1.74 -0.31 -22.50
CA ARG A 546 1.52 0.25 -21.15
C ARG A 546 0.17 -0.17 -20.57
N VAL A 547 -0.91 -0.08 -21.36
CA VAL A 547 -2.26 -0.38 -20.89
C VAL A 547 -2.47 -1.89 -20.68
N ALA A 548 -1.97 -2.75 -21.56
CA ALA A 548 -1.95 -4.20 -21.36
C ALA A 548 -1.16 -4.57 -20.09
N ARG A 549 -0.01 -3.91 -19.85
CA ARG A 549 0.73 -4.01 -18.58
C ARG A 549 -0.07 -3.52 -17.39
N ASP A 550 -0.88 -2.48 -17.51
CA ASP A 550 -1.62 -1.90 -16.39
C ASP A 550 -2.88 -2.71 -16.04
N HIS A 551 -3.57 -3.27 -17.03
CA HIS A 551 -4.71 -4.15 -16.82
C HIS A 551 -4.33 -5.54 -16.34
N GLY A 552 -3.09 -6.00 -16.64
CA GLY A 552 -2.66 -7.34 -16.30
C GLY A 552 -3.51 -8.37 -17.03
N ASP A 553 -3.76 -8.17 -18.32
CA ASP A 553 -4.54 -9.08 -19.11
C ASP A 553 -3.73 -10.35 -19.39
N LEU A 554 -4.25 -11.47 -18.88
CA LEU A 554 -3.67 -12.78 -19.03
C LEU A 554 -4.01 -13.31 -20.41
N LEU A 555 -3.00 -13.55 -21.25
CA LEU A 555 -3.19 -14.37 -22.44
C LEU A 555 -2.70 -15.78 -22.16
N HIS A 556 -3.62 -16.71 -22.33
CA HIS A 556 -3.33 -18.13 -22.23
C HIS A 556 -2.87 -18.62 -23.61
N PHE A 557 -1.64 -19.13 -23.71
CA PHE A 557 -1.13 -19.75 -24.93
C PHE A 557 -0.84 -21.24 -24.68
N VAL A 558 -1.54 -22.09 -25.41
CA VAL A 558 -1.23 -23.52 -25.46
C VAL A 558 -0.21 -23.74 -26.57
N LEU A 559 1.07 -23.96 -26.23
CA LEU A 559 2.10 -24.24 -27.23
C LEU A 559 2.28 -25.76 -27.40
N GLY A 560 2.16 -26.23 -28.65
CA GLY A 560 2.48 -27.62 -28.99
C GLY A 560 4.00 -27.89 -28.93
N ARG A 561 4.39 -29.11 -28.55
CA ARG A 561 5.80 -29.55 -28.31
C ARG A 561 6.82 -29.25 -29.42
N LYS A 562 6.43 -28.86 -30.63
CA LYS A 562 7.33 -28.73 -31.80
C LYS A 562 7.86 -27.32 -32.07
N THR A 563 7.44 -26.30 -31.34
CA THR A 563 7.83 -24.91 -31.62
C THR A 563 8.23 -24.16 -30.35
N MET A 564 9.41 -24.46 -29.81
CA MET A 564 10.14 -23.49 -28.97
C MET A 564 11.26 -22.88 -29.81
N THR A 565 10.88 -22.16 -30.86
CA THR A 565 11.70 -21.10 -31.43
C THR A 565 11.37 -19.80 -30.69
N GLU A 566 12.31 -18.86 -30.57
CA GLU A 566 12.12 -17.58 -29.84
C GLU A 566 10.99 -16.71 -30.42
N THR A 567 10.55 -17.02 -31.66
CA THR A 567 9.44 -16.36 -32.35
C THR A 567 8.40 -17.39 -32.81
N ILE A 568 7.13 -17.09 -32.57
CA ILE A 568 5.97 -17.90 -32.99
C ILE A 568 5.14 -17.10 -33.98
N HIS A 569 5.00 -17.62 -35.21
CA HIS A 569 4.19 -17.02 -36.26
C HIS A 569 2.76 -17.56 -36.24
N LEU A 570 1.77 -16.67 -36.04
CA LEU A 570 0.35 -17.00 -36.24
C LEU A 570 -0.02 -16.73 -37.70
N SER A 571 -0.17 -17.77 -38.53
CA SER A 571 -0.57 -17.62 -39.93
C SER A 571 -1.98 -18.19 -40.19
N SER A 572 -2.68 -17.66 -41.19
CA SER A 572 -4.06 -18.03 -41.53
C SER A 572 -4.16 -19.11 -42.62
N GLY A 573 -3.20 -20.04 -42.74
CA GLY A 573 -3.22 -21.05 -43.80
C GLY A 573 -2.41 -22.31 -43.49
N ASP A 574 -3.04 -23.46 -43.70
CA ASP A 574 -2.55 -24.83 -43.78
C ASP A 574 -1.79 -25.43 -42.57
N SER A 575 -2.52 -26.30 -41.85
CA SER A 575 -2.06 -27.46 -41.06
C SER A 575 -0.61 -27.46 -40.53
N TYR A 576 -0.35 -26.68 -39.49
CA TYR A 576 0.67 -26.97 -38.49
C TYR A 576 -0.01 -27.36 -37.17
N PRO A 577 0.59 -28.19 -36.29
CA PRO A 577 -0.07 -28.71 -35.08
C PRO A 577 -0.27 -27.66 -33.97
N CYS A 578 -0.06 -26.38 -34.26
CA CYS A 578 -0.29 -25.27 -33.35
C CYS A 578 -1.75 -24.80 -33.47
N GLY A 579 -2.62 -25.36 -32.64
CA GLY A 579 -3.93 -24.76 -32.38
C GLY A 579 -3.77 -23.45 -31.62
N PHE A 580 -4.31 -22.35 -32.15
CA PHE A 580 -4.44 -21.10 -31.42
C PHE A 580 -5.73 -21.14 -30.60
N GLU A 581 -5.62 -21.30 -29.27
CA GLU A 581 -6.75 -21.13 -28.35
C GLU A 581 -6.52 -19.88 -27.50
N ALA A 582 -6.83 -18.70 -28.05
CA ALA A 582 -6.87 -17.47 -27.24
C ALA A 582 -8.17 -17.45 -26.41
N LYS A 583 -8.08 -17.89 -25.16
CA LYS A 583 -9.15 -17.66 -24.18
C LYS A 583 -9.01 -16.25 -23.61
N HIS A 584 -9.81 -15.33 -24.14
CA HIS A 584 -10.00 -14.03 -23.50
C HIS A 584 -10.97 -14.19 -22.33
N LEU A 585 -10.51 -14.02 -21.09
CA LEU A 585 -11.34 -14.11 -19.88
C LEU A 585 -12.16 -12.81 -19.65
N ARG A 586 -12.93 -12.37 -20.67
CA ARG A 586 -13.91 -11.27 -20.57
C ARG A 586 -15.27 -11.79 -21.05
N LYS A 587 -16.19 -12.07 -20.13
CA LYS A 587 -17.57 -12.47 -20.45
C LYS A 587 -18.45 -11.22 -20.47
N ALA A 588 -18.92 -10.81 -21.64
CA ALA A 588 -20.02 -9.87 -21.80
C ALA A 588 -21.37 -10.56 -21.51
N ASP A 589 -22.39 -9.78 -21.15
CA ASP A 589 -23.59 -10.14 -20.37
C ASP A 589 -24.59 -11.16 -20.98
N HIS A 590 -24.24 -11.94 -22.00
CA HIS A 590 -25.09 -13.03 -22.51
C HIS A 590 -24.29 -14.33 -22.58
N GLY A 591 -24.81 -15.37 -21.93
CA GLY A 591 -24.08 -16.59 -21.62
C GLY A 591 -23.51 -17.33 -22.84
N MET A 592 -22.19 -17.45 -22.89
CA MET A 592 -21.40 -18.67 -23.19
C MET A 592 -19.91 -18.31 -23.03
N LEU A 593 -19.07 -19.27 -22.62
CA LEU A 593 -17.62 -19.19 -22.84
C LEU A 593 -17.41 -19.23 -24.35
N THR A 594 -16.93 -18.15 -24.96
CA THR A 594 -16.59 -18.16 -26.39
C THR A 594 -15.19 -18.74 -26.54
N SER A 595 -15.11 -20.05 -26.77
CA SER A 595 -13.96 -20.69 -27.40
C SER A 595 -14.00 -20.35 -28.89
N PHE A 596 -12.97 -19.66 -29.40
CA PHE A 596 -12.79 -19.56 -30.84
C PHE A 596 -12.07 -20.82 -31.32
N TYR A 597 -12.81 -21.76 -31.91
CA TYR A 597 -12.22 -22.80 -32.75
C TYR A 597 -12.01 -22.23 -34.15
N LEU A 598 -10.76 -22.05 -34.57
CA LEU A 598 -10.44 -21.98 -35.99
C LEU A 598 -10.43 -23.41 -36.53
N ASN A 599 -11.61 -23.89 -36.92
CA ASN A 599 -11.73 -25.08 -37.76
C ASN A 599 -12.40 -24.62 -39.05
N ASP A 600 -11.58 -24.28 -40.05
CA ASP A 600 -12.08 -23.92 -41.37
C ASP A 600 -12.39 -25.22 -42.12
N THR A 601 -13.62 -25.71 -41.97
CA THR A 601 -14.16 -26.77 -42.83
C THR A 601 -15.18 -26.17 -43.78
N SER A 602 -14.71 -25.36 -44.73
CA SER A 602 -15.36 -25.19 -46.03
C SER A 602 -14.32 -24.83 -47.09
N LYS A 603 -14.32 -25.61 -48.17
CA LYS A 603 -13.39 -25.55 -49.31
C LYS A 603 -13.36 -24.18 -50.01
#